data_AF-A0A9X9N1I4-F1
#
_entry.id   AF-A0A9X9N1I4-F1
#
_cell.length_a   1.000
_cell.length_b   1.000
_cell.length_c   1.000
_cell.angle_alpha   90.00
_cell.angle_beta   90.00
_cell.angle_gamma   90.00
#
_symmetry.space_group_name_H-M   'P 1'
#
loop_
_entity.id
_entity.type
_entity.pdbx_description
1 polymer ?
#
loop_
_entity_poly.entity_id
_entity_poly.type
_entity_poly.pdbx_seq_one_letter_code
_entity_poly.pdbx_strand_id
1 'polypeptide(L)'
;MTNMIKAKIKELQNKAAEISEHFENQSSVYVRSGQDIFEANRENHDDAFLASRVANEYWWKFEWFLNDSDLWKDSDFDDIEEIAEEFEGRFAGFFRES
;
A
#
# COMPACT_ATOMS: atom_id res chain seq x y z
N MET A 1 -9.30 -21.54 11.95
CA MET A 1 -9.43 -20.79 10.69
C MET A 1 -8.99 -19.34 10.89
N THR A 2 -9.55 -18.63 11.86
CA THR A 2 -9.22 -17.23 12.19
C THR A 2 -7.71 -16.94 12.38
N ASN A 3 -6.96 -17.85 13.00
CA ASN A 3 -5.51 -17.65 13.19
C ASN A 3 -4.69 -17.73 11.90
N MET A 4 -5.10 -18.57 10.93
CA MET A 4 -4.41 -18.66 9.64
C MET A 4 -4.69 -17.41 8.79
N ILE A 5 -5.95 -16.95 8.81
CA ILE A 5 -6.36 -15.72 8.14
C ILE A 5 -5.60 -14.52 8.73
N LYS A 6 -5.57 -14.36 10.06
CA LYS A 6 -4.80 -13.28 10.71
C LYS A 6 -3.30 -13.33 10.37
N ALA A 7 -2.71 -14.51 10.23
CA ALA A 7 -1.32 -14.63 9.79
C ALA A 7 -1.12 -14.11 8.35
N LYS A 8 -1.97 -14.53 7.40
CA LYS A 8 -1.95 -14.03 6.02
C LYS A 8 -2.12 -12.50 5.99
N ILE A 9 -3.11 -11.96 6.70
CA ILE A 9 -3.36 -10.52 6.76
C ILE A 9 -2.18 -9.76 7.35
N LYS A 10 -1.46 -10.33 8.33
CA LYS A 10 -0.24 -9.71 8.87
C LYS A 10 0.88 -9.63 7.83
N GLU A 11 1.05 -10.66 7.01
CA GLU A 11 2.02 -10.64 5.91
C GLU A 11 1.67 -9.57 4.87
N LEU A 12 0.40 -9.49 4.48
CA LEU A 12 -0.08 -8.47 3.54
C LEU A 12 0.03 -7.06 4.12
N GLN A 13 -0.20 -6.88 5.41
CA GLN A 13 0.03 -5.60 6.08
C GLN A 13 1.50 -5.16 5.99
N ASN A 14 2.44 -6.05 6.26
CA ASN A 14 3.86 -5.72 6.15
C ASN A 14 4.21 -5.36 4.70
N LYS A 15 3.65 -6.07 3.72
CA LYS A 15 3.86 -5.78 2.30
C LYS A 15 3.25 -4.45 1.88
N ALA A 16 2.08 -4.09 2.41
CA ALA A 16 1.44 -2.80 2.19
C ALA A 16 2.32 -1.63 2.69
N ALA A 17 2.98 -1.81 3.85
CA ALA A 17 3.94 -0.84 4.36
C ALA A 17 5.17 -0.71 3.44
N GLU A 18 5.75 -1.84 2.99
CA GLU A 18 6.88 -1.87 2.05
C GLU A 18 6.56 -1.15 0.73
N ILE A 19 5.38 -1.42 0.16
CA ILE A 19 4.92 -0.79 -1.08
C ILE A 19 4.68 0.71 -0.89
N SER A 20 4.05 1.10 0.22
CA SER A 20 3.80 2.51 0.51
C SER A 20 5.12 3.28 0.63
N GLU A 21 6.08 2.75 1.39
CA GLU A 21 7.43 3.33 1.54
C GLU A 21 8.19 3.38 0.19
N HIS A 22 8.09 2.33 -0.65
CA HIS A 22 8.72 2.33 -1.97
C HIS A 22 8.26 3.52 -2.82
N PHE A 23 6.94 3.75 -2.88
CA PHE A 23 6.38 4.81 -3.69
C PHE A 23 6.55 6.22 -3.08
N GLU A 24 6.53 6.36 -1.75
CA GLU A 24 6.86 7.64 -1.09
C GLU A 24 8.29 8.08 -1.38
N ASN A 25 9.22 7.14 -1.43
CA ASN A 25 10.61 7.42 -1.79
C ASN A 25 10.79 7.75 -3.27
N GLN A 26 9.88 7.31 -4.14
CA GLN A 26 9.90 7.63 -5.57
C GLN A 26 9.17 8.93 -5.92
N SER A 27 8.18 9.38 -5.16
CA SER A 27 7.53 10.67 -5.39
C SER A 27 8.50 11.84 -5.12
N SER A 28 9.38 11.73 -4.12
CA SER A 28 10.19 12.85 -3.63
C SER A 28 11.59 13.02 -4.26
N VAL A 29 11.78 12.65 -5.54
CA VAL A 29 13.11 12.74 -6.19
C VAL A 29 13.38 14.14 -6.75
N TYR A 30 14.22 14.90 -6.03
CA TYR A 30 14.69 16.23 -6.44
C TYR A 30 16.17 16.22 -6.84
N VAL A 31 16.48 16.83 -7.99
CA VAL A 31 17.85 17.05 -8.47
C VAL A 31 18.19 18.53 -8.34
N ARG A 32 19.35 18.83 -7.74
CA ARG A 32 19.85 20.20 -7.60
C ARG A 32 20.91 20.49 -8.66
N SER A 33 20.74 21.58 -9.41
CA SER A 33 21.76 22.11 -10.33
C SER A 33 22.05 23.57 -9.98
N GLY A 34 23.16 23.81 -9.29
CA GLY A 34 23.50 25.15 -8.79
C GLY A 34 22.54 25.63 -7.68
N GLN A 35 21.84 26.74 -7.90
CA GLN A 35 20.83 27.28 -6.98
C GLN A 35 19.42 26.73 -7.23
N ASP A 36 19.19 26.05 -8.35
CA ASP A 36 17.88 25.56 -8.75
C ASP A 36 17.65 24.12 -8.29
N ILE A 37 16.41 23.84 -7.87
CA ILE A 37 15.92 22.50 -7.50
C ILE A 37 14.89 22.09 -8.55
N PHE A 38 15.12 20.94 -9.17
CA PHE A 38 14.23 20.33 -10.16
C PHE A 38 13.62 19.07 -9.58
N GLU A 39 12.32 18.91 -9.69
CA GLU A 39 11.65 17.64 -9.41
C GLU A 39 11.84 16.71 -10.61
N ALA A 40 12.68 15.70 -10.47
CA ALA A 40 13.06 14.82 -11.57
C ALA A 40 11.95 13.83 -11.94
N ASN A 41 10.99 13.62 -11.03
CA ASN A 41 9.88 12.68 -11.21
C ASN A 41 8.53 13.36 -11.46
N ARG A 42 8.51 14.62 -11.88
CA ARG A 42 7.27 15.42 -11.99
C ARG A 42 6.12 14.77 -12.77
N GLU A 43 6.40 13.96 -13.80
CA GLU A 43 5.36 13.24 -14.57
C GLU A 43 4.88 11.95 -13.87
N ASN A 44 5.72 11.28 -13.07
CA ASN A 44 5.38 10.05 -12.33
C ASN A 44 5.04 10.31 -10.86
N HIS A 45 5.17 11.56 -10.38
CA HIS A 45 4.97 11.95 -8.99
C HIS A 45 3.54 11.67 -8.55
N ASP A 46 2.55 12.03 -9.37
CA ASP A 46 1.14 11.86 -9.04
C ASP A 46 0.75 10.38 -8.98
N ASP A 47 1.26 9.56 -9.91
CA ASP A 47 1.02 8.12 -9.94
C ASP A 47 1.69 7.40 -8.76
N ALA A 48 2.94 7.76 -8.43
CA ALA A 48 3.64 7.22 -7.26
C ALA A 48 2.96 7.65 -5.95
N PHE A 49 2.57 8.91 -5.84
CA PHE A 49 1.84 9.41 -4.67
C PHE A 49 0.52 8.67 -4.49
N LEU A 50 -0.28 8.51 -5.54
CA LEU A 50 -1.55 7.76 -5.48
C LEU A 50 -1.31 6.30 -5.09
N ALA A 51 -0.31 5.64 -5.66
CA ALA A 51 0.02 4.25 -5.32
C ALA A 51 0.43 4.09 -3.84
N SER A 52 1.25 5.02 -3.31
CA SER A 52 1.60 5.06 -1.88
C SER A 52 0.37 5.20 -0.99
N ARG A 53 -0.54 6.13 -1.33
CA ARG A 53 -1.77 6.39 -0.56
C ARG A 53 -2.68 5.17 -0.56
N VAL A 54 -2.89 4.54 -1.72
CA VAL A 54 -3.70 3.33 -1.85
C VAL A 54 -3.10 2.19 -1.02
N ALA A 55 -1.79 1.95 -1.08
CA ALA A 55 -1.14 0.92 -0.27
C ALA A 55 -1.32 1.18 1.24
N ASN A 56 -1.20 2.43 1.68
CA ASN A 56 -1.42 2.82 3.07
C ASN A 56 -2.89 2.66 3.52
N GLU A 57 -3.85 2.87 2.63
CA GLU A 57 -5.27 2.58 2.93
C GLU A 57 -5.49 1.09 3.21
N TYR A 58 -4.92 0.18 2.40
CA TYR A 58 -4.97 -1.25 2.68
C TYR A 58 -4.25 -1.61 3.98
N TRP A 59 -3.12 -0.97 4.30
CA TRP A 59 -2.44 -1.15 5.57
C TRP A 59 -3.38 -0.89 6.76
N TRP A 60 -4.17 0.19 6.72
CA TRP A 60 -5.15 0.51 7.76
C TRP A 60 -6.30 -0.50 7.82
N LYS A 61 -6.83 -0.94 6.67
CA LYS A 61 -7.84 -2.01 6.63
C LYS A 61 -7.32 -3.28 7.31
N PHE A 62 -6.09 -3.68 7.02
CA PHE A 62 -5.46 -4.84 7.67
C PHE A 62 -5.21 -4.63 9.16
N GLU A 63 -4.76 -3.44 9.58
CA GLU A 63 -4.55 -3.10 11.00
C GLU A 63 -5.86 -3.20 11.79
N TRP A 64 -6.96 -2.65 11.27
CA TRP A 64 -8.26 -2.73 11.92
C TRP A 64 -8.77 -4.17 12.05
N PHE A 65 -8.62 -4.99 11.00
CA PHE A 65 -8.99 -6.40 11.07
C PHE A 65 -8.17 -7.17 12.12
N LEU A 66 -6.85 -6.96 12.15
CA LEU A 66 -5.96 -7.65 13.11
C LEU A 66 -6.29 -7.31 14.57
N ASN A 67 -6.75 -6.08 14.81
CA ASN A 67 -7.19 -5.57 16.11
C ASN A 67 -8.69 -5.86 16.41
N ASP A 68 -9.34 -6.74 15.65
CA ASP A 68 -10.76 -7.11 15.83
C ASP A 68 -11.73 -5.92 15.78
N SER A 69 -11.37 -4.87 15.03
CA SER A 69 -12.23 -3.72 14.72
C SER A 69 -13.03 -4.00 13.45
N ASP A 70 -14.24 -3.46 13.34
CA ASP A 70 -15.04 -3.53 12.10
C ASP A 70 -14.77 -2.37 11.13
N LEU A 71 -13.87 -1.44 11.47
CA LEU A 71 -13.58 -0.24 10.66
C LEU A 71 -12.96 -0.55 9.29
N TRP A 72 -12.48 -1.76 9.06
CA TRP A 72 -11.99 -2.21 7.75
C TRP A 72 -13.09 -2.50 6.74
N LYS A 73 -14.33 -2.69 7.20
CA LYS A 73 -15.49 -2.90 6.34
C LYS A 73 -15.96 -1.57 5.77
N ASP A 74 -16.42 -1.60 4.53
CA ASP A 74 -17.09 -0.48 3.87
C ASP A 74 -18.33 -0.97 3.10
N SER A 75 -18.93 -0.13 2.26
CA SER A 75 -20.13 -0.52 1.51
C SER A 75 -19.85 -1.60 0.45
N ASP A 76 -18.60 -1.69 0.01
CA ASP A 76 -18.17 -2.51 -1.12
C ASP A 76 -17.51 -3.81 -0.62
N PHE A 77 -16.96 -3.80 0.60
CA PHE A 77 -16.29 -4.96 1.20
C PHE A 77 -16.74 -5.23 2.65
N ASP A 78 -17.26 -6.43 2.89
CA ASP A 78 -17.50 -6.99 4.22
C ASP A 78 -16.74 -8.31 4.50
N ASP A 79 -15.96 -8.78 3.51
CA ASP A 79 -15.06 -9.94 3.59
C ASP A 79 -13.59 -9.51 3.48
N ILE A 80 -12.79 -9.89 4.48
CA ILE A 80 -11.37 -9.56 4.52
C ILE A 80 -10.56 -10.32 3.47
N GLU A 81 -11.03 -11.50 3.04
CA GLU A 81 -10.36 -12.29 2.01
C GLU A 81 -10.50 -11.61 0.64
N GLU A 82 -11.64 -10.99 0.35
CA GLU A 82 -11.84 -10.20 -0.87
C GLU A 82 -10.95 -8.95 -0.90
N ILE A 83 -10.83 -8.23 0.22
CA ILE A 83 -9.91 -7.09 0.36
C ILE A 83 -8.46 -7.52 0.14
N ALA A 84 -8.08 -8.69 0.67
CA ALA A 84 -6.75 -9.25 0.48
C ALA A 84 -6.48 -9.59 -1.00
N GLU A 85 -7.42 -10.24 -1.68
CA GLU A 85 -7.31 -10.56 -3.11
C GLU A 85 -7.23 -9.30 -3.98
N GLU A 86 -8.02 -8.27 -3.67
CA GLU A 86 -7.97 -7.00 -4.39
C GLU A 86 -6.60 -6.31 -4.21
N PHE A 87 -6.08 -6.30 -2.99
CA PHE A 87 -4.74 -5.76 -2.70
C PHE A 87 -3.65 -6.52 -3.47
N GLU A 88 -3.65 -7.85 -3.41
CA GLU A 88 -2.70 -8.70 -4.15
C GLU A 88 -2.81 -8.48 -5.67
N GLY A 89 -4.02 -8.29 -6.20
CA GLY A 89 -4.28 -8.01 -7.61
C GLY A 89 -3.77 -6.64 -8.04
N ARG A 90 -4.07 -5.58 -7.27
CA ARG A 90 -3.62 -4.20 -7.56
C ARG A 90 -2.11 -4.07 -7.55
N PHE A 91 -1.43 -4.76 -6.64
CA PHE A 91 0.03 -4.68 -6.48
C PHE A 91 0.78 -5.92 -6.95
N ALA A 92 0.19 -6.72 -7.84
CA ALA A 92 0.74 -8.00 -8.29
C ALA A 92 2.21 -7.94 -8.78
N GLY A 93 2.66 -6.78 -9.29
CA GLY A 93 4.07 -6.55 -9.64
C GLY A 93 5.03 -6.74 -8.46
N PHE A 94 4.70 -6.21 -7.28
CA PHE A 94 5.54 -6.29 -6.07
C PHE A 94 5.64 -7.69 -5.48
N PHE A 95 4.66 -8.54 -5.76
CA PHE A 95 4.65 -9.93 -5.31
C PHE A 95 5.44 -10.85 -6.27
N ARG A 96 5.72 -10.41 -7.51
CA ARG A 96 6.52 -11.16 -8.49
C ARG A 96 8.01 -10.89 -8.38
N GLU A 97 8.40 -9.81 -7.71
CA GLU A 97 9.80 -9.37 -7.58
C GLU A 97 10.49 -9.84 -6.29
N SER A 98 9.82 -10.66 -5.46
CA SER A 98 10.37 -11.23 -4.20
C SER A 98 10.85 -12.67 -4.35
#